data_AF-A0A359MQR6-F1
#
_entry.id   AF-A0A359MQR6-F1
#
_cell.length_a   1.000
_cell.length_b   1.000
_cell.length_c   1.000
_cell.angle_alpha   90.00
_cell.angle_beta   90.00
_cell.angle_gamma   90.00
#
_symmetry.space_group_name_H-M   'P 1'
#
loop_
_entity.id
_entity.type
_entity.pdbx_description
1 polymer ?
#
loop_
_entity_poly.entity_id
_entity_poly.type
_entity_poly.pdbx_seq_one_letter_code
_entity_poly.pdbx_strand_id
1 'polypeptide(L)'
;MKEKNKEILEEKRTMLEDFISREEYKPLRFKEFVGFLQVPRGEKNNLKELLDQFIKEGKLILDQQGRYRIPGDNIKVGTFAGTQRNFGFVILEGEEQDIFIPENATKGALHGDKVMVAINEEQTGKRKEGTILDIMERGKTELVGTFEKSKNFGFVRPDNPKFGRDIFIAKEHTMGAVGGHKVVVKLTKFGDGTQNPEGKVIEILGHVNDPGVDIMSIIREHDLPVEFPEEVMRFLNQIPEEIDPGEMKGRLDIRKLQTVTIDGEDAKDLDDAITLSKEGEIYHLGVHIADVSHYVKEGSVLDKEALKRGTSVYLVDRVIPMLPHKLSNGICSLNAGTDRLALSCFMDINSKGEVVSHRIAETVVQVDERMTYTSVAKIVEDHDEEECRKYEALVPMFYEMLELSQILK
;
A
#
# COMPACT_ATOMS: atom_id res chain seq x y z
N MET A 1 -5.66 -34.43 -14.16
CA MET A 1 -5.09 -34.87 -12.86
C MET A 1 -5.17 -33.77 -11.79
N LYS A 2 -4.91 -32.49 -12.08
CA LYS A 2 -5.04 -31.40 -11.10
C LYS A 2 -6.48 -31.13 -10.63
N GLU A 3 -7.49 -31.16 -11.51
CA GLU A 3 -8.90 -30.96 -11.14
C GLU A 3 -9.46 -32.07 -10.25
N LYS A 4 -9.22 -33.33 -10.61
CA LYS A 4 -9.69 -34.49 -9.82
C LYS A 4 -9.10 -34.53 -8.41
N ASN A 5 -7.87 -34.04 -8.23
CA ASN A 5 -7.26 -33.90 -6.89
C ASN A 5 -7.83 -32.73 -6.09
N LYS A 6 -8.36 -31.70 -6.75
CA LYS A 6 -8.99 -30.54 -6.12
C LYS A 6 -10.39 -30.88 -5.61
N GLU A 7 -11.19 -31.59 -6.41
CA GLU A 7 -12.52 -32.09 -6.00
C GLU A 7 -12.44 -33.00 -4.75
N ILE A 8 -11.48 -33.94 -4.73
CA ILE A 8 -11.28 -34.84 -3.58
C ILE A 8 -10.87 -34.08 -2.32
N LEU A 9 -10.15 -32.97 -2.45
CA LEU A 9 -9.74 -32.14 -1.31
C LEU A 9 -10.91 -31.30 -0.78
N GLU A 10 -11.75 -30.77 -1.67
CA GLU A 10 -12.98 -30.06 -1.32
C GLU A 10 -13.99 -30.99 -0.62
N GLU A 11 -14.20 -32.20 -1.14
CA GLU A 11 -15.06 -33.20 -0.47
C GLU A 11 -14.56 -33.54 0.95
N LYS A 12 -13.26 -33.76 1.12
CA LYS A 12 -12.66 -34.05 2.43
C LYS A 12 -12.76 -32.87 3.39
N ARG A 13 -12.66 -31.64 2.89
CA ARG A 13 -12.87 -30.41 3.66
C ARG A 13 -14.30 -30.32 4.16
N THR A 14 -15.29 -30.51 3.30
CA THR A 14 -16.71 -30.50 3.68
C THR A 14 -17.01 -31.59 4.71
N MET A 15 -16.50 -32.81 4.51
CA MET A 15 -16.67 -33.90 5.50
C MET A 15 -16.08 -33.55 6.87
N LEU A 16 -14.93 -32.86 6.89
CA LEU A 16 -14.29 -32.44 8.13
C LEU A 16 -15.08 -31.31 8.80
N GLU A 17 -15.58 -30.34 8.04
CA GLU A 17 -16.46 -29.25 8.53
C GLU A 17 -17.75 -29.82 9.13
N ASP A 18 -18.41 -30.75 8.43
CA ASP A 18 -19.61 -31.45 8.89
C ASP A 18 -19.36 -32.34 10.11
N PHE A 19 -18.13 -32.83 10.30
CA PHE A 19 -17.78 -33.64 11.45
C PHE A 19 -17.54 -32.80 12.70
N ILE A 20 -16.78 -31.71 12.57
CA ILE A 20 -16.46 -30.83 13.70
C ILE A 20 -17.63 -29.94 14.11
N SER A 21 -18.61 -29.70 13.23
CA SER A 21 -19.80 -28.89 13.55
C SER A 21 -20.88 -29.64 14.34
N ARG A 22 -20.72 -30.95 14.57
CA ARG A 22 -21.69 -31.76 15.33
C ARG A 22 -21.62 -31.44 16.82
N GLU A 23 -22.76 -31.35 17.48
CA GLU A 23 -22.85 -31.10 18.93
C GLU A 23 -22.09 -32.15 19.76
N GLU A 24 -21.96 -33.40 19.28
CA GLU A 24 -21.22 -34.45 20.00
C GLU A 24 -19.72 -34.52 19.66
N TYR A 25 -19.16 -33.53 18.93
CA TYR A 25 -17.75 -33.55 18.59
C TYR A 25 -16.87 -33.61 19.85
N LYS A 26 -16.01 -34.63 19.91
CA LYS A 26 -15.01 -34.79 20.96
C LYS A 26 -13.62 -34.48 20.41
N PRO A 27 -12.78 -33.72 21.12
CA PRO A 27 -11.42 -33.44 20.68
C PRO A 27 -10.63 -34.71 20.38
N LEU A 28 -10.13 -34.84 19.15
CA LEU A 28 -9.39 -36.01 18.68
C LEU A 28 -7.92 -35.67 18.44
N ARG A 29 -7.01 -36.62 18.66
CA ARG A 29 -5.62 -36.56 18.20
C ARG A 29 -5.53 -36.87 16.71
N PHE A 30 -4.42 -36.47 16.08
CA PHE A 30 -4.17 -36.74 14.66
C PHE A 30 -4.36 -38.23 14.27
N LYS A 31 -3.89 -39.16 15.11
CA LYS A 31 -4.05 -40.61 14.85
C LYS A 31 -5.51 -41.07 14.88
N GLU A 32 -6.34 -40.41 15.68
CA GLU A 32 -7.77 -40.70 15.80
C GLU A 32 -8.52 -40.15 14.59
N PHE A 33 -8.16 -38.98 14.07
CA PHE A 33 -8.65 -38.48 12.78
C PHE A 33 -8.32 -39.44 11.63
N VAL A 34 -7.08 -39.93 11.57
CA VAL A 34 -6.66 -40.91 10.55
C VAL A 34 -7.52 -42.18 10.62
N GLY A 35 -7.81 -42.67 11.83
CA GLY A 35 -8.64 -43.86 12.03
C GLY A 35 -10.11 -43.62 11.70
N PHE A 36 -10.68 -42.52 12.18
CA PHE A 36 -12.09 -42.16 12.01
C PHE A 36 -12.43 -41.89 10.54
N LEU A 37 -11.60 -41.11 9.84
CA LEU A 37 -11.78 -40.78 8.43
C LEU A 37 -11.22 -41.85 7.47
N GLN A 38 -10.72 -42.97 8.01
CA GLN A 38 -10.13 -44.09 7.26
C GLN A 38 -9.06 -43.64 6.24
N VAL A 39 -8.21 -42.68 6.62
CA VAL A 39 -7.26 -42.04 5.70
C VAL A 39 -6.15 -43.02 5.30
N PRO A 40 -5.96 -43.30 4.00
CA PRO A 40 -4.87 -44.15 3.51
C PRO A 40 -3.48 -43.62 3.91
N ARG A 41 -2.49 -44.51 4.03
CA ARG A 41 -1.12 -44.12 4.45
C ARG A 41 -0.50 -43.01 3.59
N GLY A 42 -0.78 -43.00 2.28
CA GLY A 42 -0.27 -42.00 1.34
C GLY A 42 -0.92 -40.62 1.45
N GLU A 43 -2.03 -40.48 2.16
CA GLU A 43 -2.81 -39.23 2.23
C GLU A 43 -2.75 -38.55 3.60
N LYS A 44 -1.98 -39.09 4.54
CA LYS A 44 -1.82 -38.51 5.88
C LYS A 44 -1.30 -37.08 5.84
N ASN A 45 -0.43 -36.76 4.88
CA ASN A 45 0.08 -35.40 4.72
C ASN A 45 -1.03 -34.43 4.30
N ASN A 46 -1.91 -34.84 3.37
CA ASN A 46 -3.04 -34.01 2.95
C ASN A 46 -4.02 -33.76 4.09
N LEU A 47 -4.31 -34.77 4.92
CA LEU A 47 -5.14 -34.57 6.12
C LEU A 47 -4.47 -33.60 7.11
N LYS A 48 -3.14 -33.70 7.28
CA LYS A 48 -2.40 -32.79 8.15
C LYS A 48 -2.47 -31.36 7.63
N GLU A 49 -2.22 -31.14 6.34
CA GLU A 49 -2.34 -29.83 5.69
C GLU A 49 -3.75 -29.26 5.82
N LEU A 50 -4.79 -30.09 5.68
CA LEU A 50 -6.18 -29.68 5.85
C LEU A 50 -6.49 -29.27 7.31
N LEU A 51 -6.03 -30.03 8.29
CA LEU A 51 -6.17 -29.67 9.71
C LEU A 51 -5.40 -28.38 10.04
N ASP A 52 -4.20 -28.21 9.48
CA ASP A 52 -3.40 -27.00 9.62
C ASP A 52 -4.12 -25.79 8.97
N GLN A 53 -4.81 -25.97 7.84
CA GLN A 53 -5.68 -24.95 7.26
C GLN A 53 -6.84 -24.58 8.20
N PHE A 54 -7.49 -25.56 8.83
CA PHE A 54 -8.59 -25.28 9.77
C PHE A 54 -8.12 -24.54 11.01
N ILE A 55 -6.89 -24.80 11.46
CA ILE A 55 -6.25 -24.02 12.53
C ILE A 55 -6.00 -22.59 12.07
N LYS A 56 -5.46 -22.39 10.86
CA LYS A 56 -5.24 -21.04 10.30
C LYS A 56 -6.54 -20.25 10.10
N GLU A 57 -7.62 -20.94 9.79
CA GLU A 57 -8.97 -20.38 9.69
C GLU A 57 -9.63 -20.14 11.06
N GLY A 58 -8.99 -20.57 12.16
CA GLY A 58 -9.54 -20.45 13.52
C GLY A 58 -10.70 -21.41 13.81
N LYS A 59 -10.96 -22.42 12.97
CA LYS A 59 -12.01 -23.43 13.15
C LYS A 59 -11.61 -24.52 14.14
N LEU A 60 -10.32 -24.81 14.25
CA LEU A 60 -9.75 -25.78 15.17
C LEU A 60 -8.57 -25.18 15.91
N ILE A 61 -8.29 -25.73 17.09
CA ILE A 61 -7.09 -25.40 17.86
C ILE A 61 -6.45 -26.70 18.35
N LEU A 62 -5.14 -26.71 18.55
CA LEU A 62 -4.45 -27.84 19.17
C LEU A 62 -4.30 -27.59 20.67
N ASP A 63 -4.85 -28.47 21.50
CA ASP A 63 -4.69 -28.38 22.96
C ASP A 63 -3.32 -28.88 23.44
N GLN A 64 -3.01 -28.66 24.73
CA GLN A 64 -1.75 -29.11 25.34
C GLN A 64 -1.55 -30.63 25.29
N GLN A 65 -2.61 -31.43 25.10
CA GLN A 65 -2.53 -32.88 24.95
C GLN A 65 -2.47 -33.35 23.49
N GLY A 66 -2.32 -32.42 22.54
CA GLY A 66 -2.19 -32.68 21.10
C GLY A 66 -3.51 -33.08 20.44
N ARG A 67 -4.65 -32.65 20.99
CA ARG A 67 -5.99 -32.90 20.41
C ARG A 67 -6.47 -31.66 19.67
N TYR A 68 -7.08 -31.86 18.51
CA TYR A 68 -7.77 -30.79 17.80
C TYR A 68 -9.13 -30.56 18.45
N ARG A 69 -9.45 -29.34 18.84
CA ARG A 69 -10.75 -28.98 19.42
C ARG A 69 -11.33 -27.76 18.74
N ILE A 70 -12.65 -27.63 18.78
CA ILE A 70 -13.31 -26.37 18.41
C ILE A 70 -12.90 -25.31 19.45
N PRO A 71 -12.48 -24.11 19.03
CA PRO A 71 -12.26 -23.02 19.96
C PRO A 71 -13.55 -22.67 20.72
N GLY A 72 -13.46 -22.43 22.03
CA GLY A 72 -14.59 -21.91 22.80
C GLY A 72 -14.80 -20.42 22.56
N ASP A 73 -15.91 -19.86 23.06
CA ASP A 73 -16.28 -18.45 22.88
C ASP A 73 -15.22 -17.45 23.40
N ASN A 74 -14.38 -17.89 24.33
CA ASN A 74 -13.29 -17.12 24.89
C ASN A 74 -12.03 -17.11 24.01
N ILE A 75 -12.03 -17.78 22.86
CA ILE A 75 -10.89 -17.80 21.94
C ILE A 75 -11.20 -16.91 20.75
N LYS A 76 -10.29 -15.99 20.46
CA LYS A 76 -10.40 -15.04 19.36
C LYS A 76 -9.15 -15.09 18.49
N VAL A 77 -9.32 -14.60 17.26
CA VAL A 77 -8.25 -14.43 16.29
C VAL A 77 -8.06 -12.95 16.06
N GLY A 78 -6.81 -12.48 16.09
CA GLY A 78 -6.50 -11.09 15.85
C GLY A 78 -5.03 -10.87 15.51
N THR A 79 -4.64 -9.60 15.42
CA THR A 79 -3.27 -9.21 15.08
C THR A 79 -2.52 -8.77 16.34
N PHE A 80 -1.36 -9.35 16.57
CA PHE A 80 -0.51 -9.00 17.71
C PHE A 80 0.23 -7.69 17.46
N ALA A 81 0.00 -6.72 18.34
CA ALA A 81 0.67 -5.45 18.41
C ALA A 81 1.66 -5.45 19.60
N GLY A 82 2.93 -5.76 19.31
CA GLY A 82 4.01 -5.70 20.30
C GLY A 82 4.32 -4.27 20.78
N THR A 83 4.97 -4.19 21.94
CA THR A 83 5.48 -2.95 22.53
C THR A 83 6.98 -3.06 22.84
N GLN A 84 7.62 -1.93 23.17
CA GLN A 84 9.04 -1.90 23.57
C GLN A 84 9.35 -2.67 24.88
N ARG A 85 8.32 -3.04 25.65
CA ARG A 85 8.47 -3.67 26.97
C ARG A 85 8.06 -5.15 26.97
N ASN A 86 8.23 -5.83 25.83
CA ASN A 86 7.97 -7.26 25.61
C ASN A 86 6.54 -7.77 25.90
N PHE A 87 5.61 -6.92 26.30
CA PHE A 87 4.17 -7.20 26.29
C PHE A 87 3.53 -6.68 25.00
N GLY A 88 2.27 -7.03 24.75
CA GLY A 88 1.56 -6.54 23.57
C GLY A 88 0.06 -6.50 23.75
N PHE A 89 -0.63 -6.24 22.64
CA PHE A 89 -2.07 -6.26 22.55
C PHE A 89 -2.50 -7.11 21.36
N VAL A 90 -3.65 -7.77 21.42
CA VAL A 90 -4.28 -8.38 20.25
C VAL A 90 -5.43 -7.50 19.82
N ILE A 91 -5.31 -6.98 18.60
CA ILE A 91 -6.34 -6.17 17.95
C ILE A 91 -7.30 -7.12 17.25
N LEU A 92 -8.58 -7.05 17.61
CA LEU A 92 -9.65 -7.82 17.01
C LEU A 92 -10.39 -6.96 15.98
N GLU A 93 -10.66 -7.51 14.81
CA GLU A 93 -11.39 -6.81 13.77
C GLU A 93 -12.85 -6.59 14.20
N GLY A 94 -13.32 -5.35 14.14
CA GLY A 94 -14.69 -4.99 14.53
C GLY A 94 -14.93 -4.80 16.03
N GLU A 95 -13.93 -4.99 16.89
CA GLU A 95 -14.02 -4.65 18.32
C GLU A 95 -13.22 -3.39 18.65
N GLU A 96 -13.79 -2.51 19.48
CA GLU A 96 -13.12 -1.26 19.89
C GLU A 96 -12.03 -1.48 20.94
N GLN A 97 -12.10 -2.57 21.71
CA GLN A 97 -11.17 -2.88 22.79
C GLN A 97 -10.22 -4.00 22.38
N ASP A 98 -8.93 -3.75 22.54
CA ASP A 98 -7.87 -4.73 22.37
C ASP A 98 -7.67 -5.58 23.63
N ILE A 99 -7.11 -6.78 23.43
CA ILE A 99 -6.81 -7.71 24.53
C ILE A 99 -5.36 -7.51 24.95
N PHE A 100 -5.11 -7.23 26.23
CA PHE A 100 -3.75 -7.13 26.77
C PHE A 100 -3.11 -8.50 26.89
N ILE A 101 -1.86 -8.63 26.40
CA ILE A 101 -1.05 -9.85 26.49
C ILE A 101 0.20 -9.54 27.32
N PRO A 102 0.35 -10.10 28.53
CA PRO A 102 1.56 -9.93 29.31
C PRO A 102 2.75 -10.66 28.67
N GLU A 103 3.97 -10.24 29.01
CA GLU A 103 5.23 -10.74 28.41
C GLU A 103 5.34 -12.27 28.43
N ASN A 104 4.99 -12.89 29.56
CA ASN A 104 5.04 -14.34 29.77
C ASN A 104 3.97 -15.12 28.98
N ALA A 105 3.01 -14.43 28.36
CA ALA A 105 1.88 -15.03 27.64
C ALA A 105 1.92 -14.76 26.13
N THR A 106 3.03 -14.19 25.61
CA THR A 106 3.19 -13.84 24.19
C THR A 106 3.52 -15.01 23.28
N LYS A 107 4.02 -16.14 23.81
CA LYS A 107 4.49 -17.31 23.03
C LYS A 107 5.51 -16.94 21.92
N GLY A 108 6.26 -15.85 22.09
CA GLY A 108 7.18 -15.35 21.06
C GLY A 108 6.49 -14.74 19.82
N ALA A 109 5.26 -14.24 19.98
CA ALA A 109 4.60 -13.44 18.97
C ALA A 109 5.35 -12.12 18.75
N LEU A 110 5.48 -11.74 17.48
CA LEU A 110 6.13 -10.50 17.06
C LEU A 110 5.09 -9.55 16.47
N HIS A 111 5.44 -8.26 16.42
CA HIS A 111 4.55 -7.24 15.90
C HIS A 111 4.06 -7.59 14.47
N GLY A 112 2.75 -7.61 14.28
CA GLY A 112 2.11 -7.96 13.01
C GLY A 112 1.77 -9.44 12.83
N ASP A 113 2.16 -10.32 13.77
CA ASP A 113 1.76 -11.73 13.73
C ASP A 113 0.23 -11.86 13.87
N LYS A 114 -0.36 -12.75 13.07
CA LYS A 114 -1.75 -13.18 13.26
C LYS A 114 -1.79 -14.28 14.29
N VAL A 115 -2.46 -14.03 15.40
CA VAL A 115 -2.42 -14.88 16.59
C VAL A 115 -3.80 -15.32 17.02
N MET A 116 -3.82 -16.47 17.66
CA MET A 116 -4.97 -16.99 18.36
C MET A 116 -4.79 -16.73 19.85
N VAL A 117 -5.75 -16.04 20.46
CA VAL A 117 -5.70 -15.62 21.86
C VAL A 117 -6.85 -16.23 22.64
N ALA A 118 -6.56 -16.79 23.80
CA ALA A 118 -7.57 -17.13 24.81
C ALA A 118 -7.73 -15.95 25.77
N ILE A 119 -8.95 -15.46 25.94
CA ILE A 119 -9.29 -14.45 26.95
C ILE A 119 -9.33 -15.14 28.31
N ASN A 120 -8.59 -14.59 29.26
CA ASN A 120 -8.54 -15.07 30.65
C ASN A 120 -9.83 -14.68 31.38
N GLU A 121 -10.30 -15.55 32.30
CA GLU A 121 -11.51 -15.29 33.08
C GLU A 121 -11.31 -14.17 34.13
N GLU A 122 -10.09 -14.05 34.64
CA GLU A 122 -9.72 -13.02 35.60
C GLU A 122 -9.19 -11.77 34.88
N GLN A 123 -9.75 -10.62 35.24
CA GLN A 123 -9.34 -9.31 34.74
C GLN A 123 -8.74 -8.51 35.90
N THR A 124 -7.43 -8.23 35.85
CA THR A 124 -6.76 -7.44 36.90
C THR A 124 -6.69 -5.94 36.58
N GLY A 125 -6.96 -5.55 35.33
CA GLY A 125 -6.88 -4.16 34.84
C GLY A 125 -8.11 -3.67 34.07
N LYS A 126 -8.00 -2.53 33.39
CA LYS A 126 -9.10 -1.93 32.61
C LYS A 126 -9.44 -2.69 31.32
N ARG A 127 -8.48 -3.42 30.75
CA ARG A 127 -8.63 -4.21 29.53
C ARG A 127 -8.72 -5.69 29.89
N LYS A 128 -9.37 -6.47 29.03
CA LYS A 128 -9.35 -7.94 29.11
C LYS A 128 -7.90 -8.43 28.94
N GLU A 129 -7.53 -9.45 29.69
CA GLU A 129 -6.23 -10.10 29.57
C GLU A 129 -6.37 -11.38 28.74
N GLY A 130 -5.31 -11.74 28.03
CA GLY A 130 -5.31 -12.96 27.25
C GLY A 130 -3.95 -13.63 27.16
N THR A 131 -3.99 -14.88 26.73
CA THR A 131 -2.83 -15.74 26.51
C THR A 131 -2.78 -16.18 25.06
N ILE A 132 -1.63 -16.01 24.40
CA ILE A 132 -1.46 -16.45 23.02
C ILE A 132 -1.35 -17.98 23.01
N LEU A 133 -2.34 -18.61 22.37
CA LEU A 133 -2.39 -20.05 22.18
C LEU A 133 -1.53 -20.48 21.01
N ASP A 134 -1.61 -19.75 19.90
CA ASP A 134 -0.83 -20.07 18.70
C ASP A 134 -0.59 -18.88 17.78
N ILE A 135 0.45 -18.99 16.97
CA ILE A 135 0.82 -18.00 15.95
C ILE A 135 0.49 -18.62 14.59
N MET A 136 -0.64 -18.19 14.03
CA MET A 136 -1.21 -18.80 12.82
C MET A 136 -0.48 -18.35 11.56
N GLU A 137 -0.04 -17.09 11.56
CA GLU A 137 0.69 -16.47 10.46
C GLU A 137 1.70 -15.49 11.03
N ARG A 138 2.93 -15.54 10.51
CA ARG A 138 3.97 -14.56 10.87
C ARG A 138 3.72 -13.27 10.10
N GLY A 139 3.94 -12.13 10.76
CA GLY A 139 3.92 -10.82 10.14
C GLY A 139 5.15 -10.60 9.25
N LYS A 140 5.70 -9.38 9.26
CA LYS A 140 6.91 -9.07 8.50
C LYS A 140 8.10 -9.93 8.95
N THR A 141 8.66 -10.69 8.01
CA THR A 141 9.86 -11.51 8.24
C THR A 141 11.15 -10.81 7.82
N GLU A 142 11.02 -9.68 7.14
CA GLU A 142 12.12 -8.80 6.73
C GLU A 142 11.95 -7.48 7.45
N LEU A 143 13.04 -6.98 8.03
CA LEU A 143 13.03 -5.82 8.91
C LEU A 143 14.20 -4.91 8.57
N VAL A 144 14.01 -3.60 8.69
CA VAL A 144 15.10 -2.64 8.60
C VAL A 144 15.63 -2.35 9.99
N GLY A 145 16.95 -2.23 10.11
CA GLY A 145 17.56 -1.86 11.37
C GLY A 145 19.02 -1.44 11.24
N THR A 146 19.59 -1.01 12.36
CA THR A 146 21.00 -0.64 12.45
C THR A 146 21.82 -1.83 12.92
N PHE A 147 22.86 -2.18 12.17
CA PHE A 147 23.80 -3.24 12.50
C PHE A 147 24.83 -2.76 13.54
N GLU A 148 24.95 -3.52 14.62
CA GLU A 148 25.93 -3.35 15.68
C GLU A 148 26.90 -4.53 15.70
N LYS A 149 28.18 -4.25 15.47
CA LYS A 149 29.21 -5.28 15.37
C LYS A 149 29.72 -5.67 16.76
N SER A 150 29.71 -6.97 17.05
CA SER A 150 30.44 -7.59 18.16
C SER A 150 31.65 -8.38 17.64
N LYS A 151 32.46 -8.94 18.55
CA LYS A 151 33.73 -9.61 18.18
C LYS A 151 33.56 -10.74 17.14
N ASN A 152 32.57 -11.62 17.34
CA ASN A 152 32.36 -12.83 16.52
C ASN A 152 30.92 -12.98 15.99
N PHE A 153 30.09 -11.96 16.16
CA PHE A 153 28.69 -11.93 15.71
C PHE A 153 28.27 -10.46 15.61
N GLY A 154 27.05 -10.19 15.14
CA GLY A 154 26.45 -8.87 15.20
C GLY A 154 25.03 -8.94 15.74
N PHE A 155 24.49 -7.77 16.06
CA PHE A 155 23.07 -7.58 16.30
C PHE A 155 22.52 -6.59 15.29
N VAL A 156 21.27 -6.76 14.90
CA VAL A 156 20.51 -5.72 14.21
C VAL A 156 19.46 -5.23 15.19
N ARG A 157 19.50 -3.93 15.47
CA ARG A 157 18.47 -3.25 16.24
C ARG A 157 17.40 -2.75 15.25
N PRO A 158 16.17 -3.32 15.26
CA PRO A 158 15.13 -2.92 14.32
C PRO A 158 14.74 -1.44 14.51
N ASP A 159 14.41 -0.78 13.40
CA ASP A 159 13.98 0.62 13.42
C ASP A 159 12.57 0.77 13.98
N ASN A 160 11.71 -0.22 13.77
CA ASN A 160 10.39 -0.28 14.39
C ASN A 160 10.50 -0.69 15.86
N PRO A 161 10.27 0.24 16.81
CA PRO A 161 10.43 -0.06 18.23
C PRO A 161 9.39 -1.05 18.77
N LYS A 162 8.28 -1.29 18.05
CA LYS A 162 7.24 -2.25 18.45
C LYS A 162 7.73 -3.70 18.36
N PHE A 163 8.82 -3.96 17.65
CA PHE A 163 9.43 -5.28 17.60
C PHE A 163 10.08 -5.66 18.94
N GLY A 164 10.64 -4.69 19.66
CA GLY A 164 11.07 -4.83 21.06
C GLY A 164 12.29 -5.73 21.33
N ARG A 165 12.87 -6.37 20.32
CA ARG A 165 13.99 -7.32 20.45
C ARG A 165 15.08 -7.08 19.41
N ASP A 166 16.33 -7.22 19.83
CA ASP A 166 17.46 -7.23 18.90
C ASP A 166 17.55 -8.58 18.18
N ILE A 167 17.99 -8.54 16.92
CA ILE A 167 18.10 -9.72 16.07
C ILE A 167 19.56 -10.16 16.04
N PHE A 168 19.84 -11.37 16.50
CA PHE A 168 21.17 -11.96 16.45
C PHE A 168 21.56 -12.34 15.03
N ILE A 169 22.76 -11.93 14.61
CA ILE A 169 23.34 -12.24 13.30
C ILE A 169 24.66 -12.99 13.48
N ALA A 170 24.70 -14.25 13.01
CA ALA A 170 25.93 -15.03 12.96
C ALA A 170 26.96 -14.39 12.01
N LYS A 171 28.25 -14.61 12.24
CA LYS A 171 29.36 -13.95 11.50
C LYS A 171 29.24 -14.14 9.99
N GLU A 172 28.90 -15.36 9.57
CA GLU A 172 28.68 -15.81 8.20
C GLU A 172 27.41 -15.21 7.54
N HIS A 173 26.56 -14.52 8.30
CA HIS A 173 25.28 -13.98 7.85
C HIS A 173 25.24 -12.45 7.91
N THR A 174 26.38 -11.80 8.15
CA THR A 174 26.49 -10.33 8.23
C THR A 174 26.56 -9.64 6.87
N MET A 175 26.80 -10.40 5.78
CA MET A 175 27.06 -9.85 4.44
C MET A 175 28.20 -8.82 4.40
N GLY A 176 29.12 -8.86 5.38
CA GLY A 176 30.21 -7.89 5.51
C GLY A 176 29.81 -6.57 6.15
N ALA A 177 28.61 -6.45 6.74
CA ALA A 177 28.18 -5.24 7.43
C ALA A 177 29.16 -4.81 8.54
N VAL A 178 29.34 -3.50 8.66
CA VAL A 178 30.12 -2.89 9.76
C VAL A 178 29.18 -2.11 10.68
N GLY A 179 29.67 -1.80 11.89
CA GLY A 179 28.87 -1.08 12.88
C GLY A 179 28.38 0.26 12.31
N GLY A 180 27.10 0.57 12.52
CA GLY A 180 26.46 1.79 12.01
C GLY A 180 25.82 1.63 10.63
N HIS A 181 25.95 0.48 9.97
CA HIS A 181 25.22 0.22 8.73
C HIS A 181 23.73 0.05 8.98
N LYS A 182 22.91 0.66 8.12
CA LYS A 182 21.50 0.29 7.95
C LYS A 182 21.42 -0.93 7.04
N VAL A 183 20.65 -1.92 7.48
CA VAL A 183 20.56 -3.21 6.81
C VAL A 183 19.12 -3.71 6.76
N VAL A 184 18.81 -4.49 5.73
CA VAL A 184 17.60 -5.32 5.71
C VAL A 184 18.00 -6.71 6.20
N VAL A 185 17.33 -7.18 7.26
CA VAL A 185 17.54 -8.50 7.85
C VAL A 185 16.32 -9.37 7.62
N LYS A 186 16.56 -10.61 7.16
CA LYS A 186 15.55 -11.66 7.09
C LYS A 186 15.65 -12.56 8.32
N LEU A 187 14.55 -12.67 9.06
CA LEU A 187 14.45 -13.57 10.21
C LEU A 187 14.56 -15.04 9.75
N THR A 188 15.42 -15.79 10.43
CA THR A 188 15.59 -17.24 10.25
C THR A 188 15.01 -18.01 11.44
N LYS A 189 15.01 -17.40 12.63
CA LYS A 189 14.30 -17.89 13.82
C LYS A 189 13.65 -16.71 14.54
N PHE A 190 12.42 -16.90 15.00
CA PHE A 190 11.61 -15.85 15.61
C PHE A 190 11.81 -15.73 17.14
N GLY A 191 12.62 -16.61 17.73
CA GLY A 191 12.70 -16.77 19.18
C GLY A 191 11.47 -17.48 19.76
N ASP A 192 11.50 -17.75 21.06
CA ASP A 192 10.45 -18.48 21.80
C ASP A 192 9.97 -17.73 23.05
N GLY A 193 10.28 -16.43 23.14
CA GLY A 193 10.05 -15.62 24.32
C GLY A 193 11.29 -15.49 25.22
N THR A 194 12.14 -16.53 25.29
CA THR A 194 13.37 -16.53 26.11
C THR A 194 14.63 -16.23 25.31
N GLN A 195 14.65 -16.61 24.03
CA GLN A 195 15.75 -16.35 23.12
C GLN A 195 15.45 -15.15 22.22
N ASN A 196 16.50 -14.42 21.86
CA ASN A 196 16.41 -13.38 20.84
C ASN A 196 16.16 -14.00 19.45
N PRO A 197 15.43 -13.33 18.56
CA PRO A 197 15.33 -13.74 17.17
C PRO A 197 16.70 -13.84 16.51
N GLU A 198 16.84 -14.74 15.54
CA GLU A 198 18.02 -14.87 14.70
C GLU A 198 17.67 -14.49 13.26
N GLY A 199 18.63 -13.92 12.55
CA GLY A 199 18.43 -13.53 11.15
C GLY A 199 19.72 -13.53 10.33
N LYS A 200 19.55 -13.19 9.05
CA LYS A 200 20.64 -12.94 8.13
C LYS A 200 20.45 -11.61 7.42
N VAL A 201 21.53 -10.85 7.28
CA VAL A 201 21.53 -9.65 6.45
C VAL A 201 21.36 -10.07 5.00
N ILE A 202 20.34 -9.52 4.35
CA ILE A 202 20.08 -9.75 2.92
C ILE A 202 20.43 -8.53 2.07
N GLU A 203 20.55 -7.36 2.70
CA GLU A 203 20.89 -6.11 2.01
C GLU A 203 21.57 -5.13 2.99
N ILE A 204 22.58 -4.40 2.51
CA ILE A 204 23.20 -3.27 3.21
C ILE A 204 22.77 -2.02 2.46
N LEU A 205 22.02 -1.14 3.14
CA LEU A 205 21.51 0.10 2.55
C LEU A 205 22.58 1.20 2.53
N GLY A 206 23.50 1.16 3.49
CA GLY A 206 24.60 2.13 3.64
C GLY A 206 24.90 2.41 5.10
N HIS A 207 25.79 3.35 5.39
CA HIS A 207 26.02 3.81 6.75
C HIS A 207 24.91 4.78 7.17
N VAL A 208 24.54 4.79 8.46
CA VAL A 208 23.51 5.71 9.01
C VAL A 208 23.83 7.21 8.82
N ASN A 209 25.06 7.54 8.43
CA ASN A 209 25.51 8.91 8.20
C ASN A 209 25.58 9.27 6.70
N ASP A 210 25.31 8.30 5.83
CA ASP A 210 25.36 8.53 4.38
C ASP A 210 24.06 9.20 3.92
N PRO A 211 24.12 10.20 3.02
CA PRO A 211 22.93 10.86 2.50
C PRO A 211 21.97 9.88 1.81
N GLY A 212 20.67 9.98 2.11
CA GLY A 212 19.60 9.19 1.49
C GLY A 212 19.38 7.79 2.08
N VAL A 213 20.24 7.32 3.01
CA VAL A 213 20.06 6.02 3.67
C VAL A 213 18.84 6.00 4.60
N ASP A 214 18.53 7.14 5.20
CA ASP A 214 17.30 7.37 5.98
C ASP A 214 16.04 7.16 5.13
N ILE A 215 16.01 7.74 3.93
CA ILE A 215 14.91 7.56 2.98
C ILE A 215 14.82 6.11 2.51
N MET A 216 15.94 5.50 2.12
CA MET A 216 15.97 4.09 1.71
C MET A 216 15.50 3.15 2.83
N SER A 217 15.81 3.47 4.09
CA SER A 217 15.34 2.71 5.24
C SER A 217 13.81 2.76 5.37
N ILE A 218 13.21 3.94 5.19
CA ILE A 218 11.74 4.11 5.19
C ILE A 218 11.10 3.32 4.05
N ILE A 219 11.67 3.43 2.84
CA ILE A 219 11.18 2.71 1.65
C ILE A 219 11.11 1.21 1.92
N ARG A 220 12.16 0.64 2.51
CA ARG A 220 12.22 -0.80 2.82
C ARG A 220 11.33 -1.17 4.01
N GLU A 221 11.29 -0.35 5.06
CA GLU A 221 10.47 -0.63 6.25
C GLU A 221 8.98 -0.68 5.91
N HIS A 222 8.54 0.11 4.92
CA HIS A 222 7.16 0.14 4.44
C HIS A 222 6.91 -0.75 3.20
N ASP A 223 7.90 -1.52 2.75
CA ASP A 223 7.83 -2.35 1.53
C ASP A 223 7.33 -1.56 0.29
N LEU A 224 7.76 -0.31 0.14
CA LEU A 224 7.31 0.54 -0.95
C LEU A 224 7.85 0.03 -2.30
N PRO A 225 6.99 -0.11 -3.33
CA PRO A 225 7.37 -0.69 -4.61
C PRO A 225 8.17 0.32 -5.46
N VAL A 226 9.49 0.34 -5.30
CA VAL A 226 10.36 1.28 -6.04
C VAL A 226 10.42 0.93 -7.53
N GLU A 227 10.67 -0.33 -7.86
CA GLU A 227 10.89 -0.78 -9.24
C GLU A 227 9.59 -1.27 -9.89
N PHE A 228 9.43 -0.98 -11.18
CA PHE A 228 8.34 -1.54 -11.98
C PHE A 228 8.71 -2.95 -12.48
N PRO A 229 7.78 -3.92 -12.45
CA PRO A 229 8.00 -5.24 -13.00
C PRO A 229 8.42 -5.20 -14.49
N GLU A 230 9.24 -6.16 -14.93
CA GLU A 230 9.68 -6.23 -16.33
C GLU A 230 8.51 -6.27 -17.33
N GLU A 231 7.41 -6.91 -16.98
CA GLU A 231 6.21 -6.97 -17.82
C GLU A 231 5.60 -5.58 -18.06
N VAL A 232 5.59 -4.72 -17.04
CA VAL A 232 5.18 -3.32 -17.16
C VAL A 232 6.13 -2.59 -18.10
N MET A 233 7.44 -2.76 -17.91
CA MET A 233 8.45 -2.10 -18.75
C MET A 233 8.36 -2.53 -20.22
N ARG A 234 8.07 -3.80 -20.50
CA ARG A 234 7.84 -4.28 -21.87
C ARG A 234 6.58 -3.68 -22.50
N PHE A 235 5.50 -3.54 -21.72
CA PHE A 235 4.27 -2.90 -22.18
C PHE A 235 4.49 -1.42 -22.50
N LEU A 236 5.23 -0.69 -21.66
CA LEU A 236 5.56 0.72 -21.90
C LEU A 236 6.26 1.00 -23.23
N ASN A 237 7.06 0.04 -23.74
CA ASN A 237 7.74 0.19 -25.02
C ASN A 237 6.76 0.25 -26.21
N GLN A 238 5.52 -0.17 -26.03
CA GLN A 238 4.47 -0.14 -27.06
C GLN A 238 3.67 1.17 -27.06
N ILE A 239 3.80 1.97 -25.99
CA ILE A 239 3.09 3.24 -25.85
C ILE A 239 3.85 4.30 -26.65
N PRO A 240 3.21 5.04 -27.56
CA PRO A 240 3.86 6.10 -28.33
C PRO A 240 4.20 7.30 -27.42
N GLU A 241 5.02 8.22 -27.93
CA GLU A 241 5.32 9.49 -27.24
C GLU A 241 4.32 10.60 -27.61
N GLU A 242 3.69 10.48 -28.78
CA GLU A 242 2.69 11.39 -29.30
C GLU A 242 1.36 10.65 -29.54
N ILE A 243 0.26 11.40 -29.53
CA ILE A 243 -1.07 10.85 -29.77
C ILE A 243 -1.22 10.43 -31.23
N ASP A 244 -1.81 9.26 -31.46
CA ASP A 244 -2.21 8.86 -32.81
C ASP A 244 -3.44 9.69 -33.24
N PRO A 245 -3.44 10.34 -34.42
CA PRO A 245 -4.61 11.07 -34.94
C PRO A 245 -5.92 10.27 -34.95
N GLY A 246 -5.86 8.94 -35.05
CA GLY A 246 -7.00 8.04 -34.93
C GLY A 246 -7.64 8.03 -33.53
N GLU A 247 -6.86 8.26 -32.47
CA GLU A 247 -7.33 8.31 -31.07
C GLU A 247 -8.07 9.62 -30.74
N MET A 248 -7.88 10.65 -31.56
CA MET A 248 -8.63 11.91 -31.47
C MET A 248 -10.08 11.77 -31.99
N LYS A 249 -10.38 10.70 -32.72
CA LYS A 249 -11.69 10.52 -33.37
C LYS A 249 -12.79 10.33 -32.33
N GLY A 250 -13.81 11.20 -32.39
CA GLY A 250 -14.97 11.15 -31.49
C GLY A 250 -14.81 12.02 -30.24
N ARG A 251 -13.62 12.58 -30.01
CA ARG A 251 -13.36 13.55 -28.94
C ARG A 251 -13.67 14.97 -29.40
N LEU A 252 -14.06 15.82 -28.46
CA LEU A 252 -14.27 17.23 -28.72
C LEU A 252 -12.92 17.95 -28.81
N ASP A 253 -12.66 18.60 -29.95
CA ASP A 253 -11.44 19.38 -30.16
C ASP A 253 -11.54 20.75 -29.49
N ILE A 254 -10.73 20.97 -28.46
CA ILE A 254 -10.67 22.24 -27.72
C ILE A 254 -9.31 22.92 -27.82
N ARG A 255 -8.44 22.49 -28.73
CA ARG A 255 -7.07 23.03 -28.90
C ARG A 255 -7.01 24.53 -29.24
N LYS A 256 -8.15 25.17 -29.51
CA LYS A 256 -8.26 26.61 -29.77
C LYS A 256 -8.67 27.42 -28.54
N LEU A 257 -8.97 26.76 -27.42
CA LEU A 257 -9.28 27.43 -26.16
C LEU A 257 -7.97 27.75 -25.44
N GLN A 258 -7.87 28.98 -24.93
CA GLN A 258 -6.73 29.40 -24.11
C GLN A 258 -6.70 28.57 -22.83
N THR A 259 -5.69 27.70 -22.71
CA THR A 259 -5.58 26.68 -21.68
C THR A 259 -4.22 26.74 -21.00
N VAL A 260 -4.20 26.68 -19.66
CA VAL A 260 -2.96 26.67 -18.87
C VAL A 260 -2.98 25.54 -17.84
N THR A 261 -1.82 25.06 -17.42
CA THR A 261 -1.67 24.35 -16.14
C THR A 261 -1.06 25.29 -15.10
N ILE A 262 -1.33 25.08 -13.81
CA ILE A 262 -0.75 25.89 -12.71
C ILE A 262 -0.29 24.94 -11.60
N ASP A 263 1.03 24.76 -11.49
CA ASP A 263 1.61 23.74 -10.61
C ASP A 263 2.81 24.26 -9.82
N GLY A 264 3.38 23.41 -8.97
CA GLY A 264 4.69 23.68 -8.37
C GLY A 264 5.80 23.68 -9.41
N GLU A 265 6.88 24.42 -9.14
CA GLU A 265 8.02 24.60 -10.03
C GLU A 265 8.64 23.27 -10.49
N ASP A 266 8.69 22.30 -9.58
CA ASP A 266 9.29 20.97 -9.78
C ASP A 266 8.30 19.91 -10.32
N ALA A 267 7.02 20.25 -10.48
CA ALA A 267 6.01 19.32 -10.98
C ALA A 267 6.28 18.89 -12.43
N LYS A 268 6.02 17.61 -12.75
CA LYS A 268 6.25 17.05 -14.10
C LYS A 268 5.07 16.24 -14.62
N ASP A 269 4.28 15.70 -13.70
CA ASP A 269 2.99 15.06 -13.86
C ASP A 269 1.89 16.13 -13.72
N LEU A 270 1.55 16.78 -14.85
CA LEU A 270 0.54 17.82 -14.90
C LEU A 270 -0.80 17.16 -15.21
N ASP A 271 -1.61 16.95 -14.17
CA ASP A 271 -2.84 16.16 -14.25
C ASP A 271 -4.03 16.99 -14.72
N ASP A 272 -4.05 18.28 -14.40
CA ASP A 272 -5.15 19.20 -14.72
C ASP A 272 -4.70 20.44 -15.49
N ALA A 273 -5.61 20.94 -16.33
CA ALA A 273 -5.48 22.20 -17.03
C ALA A 273 -6.80 22.94 -17.00
N ILE A 274 -6.74 24.27 -17.10
CA ILE A 274 -7.89 25.15 -16.95
C ILE A 274 -8.01 26.08 -18.15
N THR A 275 -9.24 26.20 -18.67
CA THR A 275 -9.68 27.30 -19.53
C THR A 275 -10.70 28.13 -18.76
N LEU A 276 -10.64 29.46 -18.88
CA LEU A 276 -11.71 30.33 -18.37
C LEU A 276 -12.00 31.46 -19.35
N SER A 277 -13.29 31.75 -19.53
CA SER A 277 -13.76 32.99 -20.14
C SER A 277 -15.02 33.50 -19.45
N LYS A 278 -15.38 34.76 -19.66
CA LYS A 278 -16.59 35.38 -19.11
C LYS A 278 -17.44 36.02 -20.21
N GLU A 279 -18.73 35.69 -20.24
CA GLU A 279 -19.74 36.34 -21.09
C GLU A 279 -20.82 36.99 -20.21
N GLY A 280 -20.74 38.33 -20.08
CA GLY A 280 -21.60 39.08 -19.17
C GLY A 280 -21.36 38.68 -17.71
N GLU A 281 -22.38 38.10 -17.08
CA GLU A 281 -22.36 37.65 -15.67
C GLU A 281 -22.11 36.14 -15.53
N ILE A 282 -21.83 35.45 -16.64
CA ILE A 282 -21.59 34.01 -16.69
C ILE A 282 -20.12 33.73 -16.97
N TYR A 283 -19.50 32.92 -16.12
CA TYR A 283 -18.17 32.36 -16.32
C TYR A 283 -18.29 31.00 -17.00
N HIS A 284 -17.48 30.76 -18.02
CA HIS A 284 -17.35 29.48 -18.71
C HIS A 284 -16.04 28.82 -18.27
N LEU A 285 -16.11 27.98 -17.24
CA LEU A 285 -14.98 27.27 -16.68
C LEU A 285 -14.84 25.90 -17.34
N GLY A 286 -13.67 25.63 -17.94
CA GLY A 286 -13.27 24.31 -18.39
C GLY A 286 -12.19 23.74 -17.47
N VAL A 287 -12.44 22.58 -16.86
CA VAL A 287 -11.43 21.80 -16.13
C VAL A 287 -11.12 20.56 -16.97
N HIS A 288 -9.86 20.36 -17.32
CA HIS A 288 -9.39 19.32 -18.24
C HIS A 288 -8.46 18.38 -17.49
N ILE A 289 -8.89 17.14 -17.24
CA ILE A 289 -8.09 16.14 -16.53
C ILE A 289 -7.46 15.18 -17.54
N ALA A 290 -6.17 14.89 -17.39
CA ALA A 290 -5.45 13.91 -18.20
C ALA A 290 -6.23 12.58 -18.31
N ASP A 291 -6.46 12.09 -19.53
CA ASP A 291 -7.18 10.84 -19.74
C ASP A 291 -6.25 9.62 -19.60
N VAL A 292 -5.82 9.37 -18.37
CA VAL A 292 -4.98 8.21 -18.01
C VAL A 292 -5.67 6.89 -18.37
N SER A 293 -7.01 6.84 -18.28
CA SER A 293 -7.82 5.66 -18.59
C SER A 293 -7.75 5.26 -20.07
N HIS A 294 -7.34 6.19 -20.95
CA HIS A 294 -7.05 5.87 -22.34
C HIS A 294 -5.86 4.90 -22.46
N TYR A 295 -4.82 5.09 -21.67
CA TYR A 295 -3.57 4.31 -21.74
C TYR A 295 -3.54 3.13 -20.74
N VAL A 296 -4.18 3.30 -19.58
CA VAL A 296 -4.25 2.29 -18.52
C VAL A 296 -5.63 1.63 -18.57
N LYS A 297 -5.76 0.61 -19.42
CA LYS A 297 -7.03 -0.13 -19.58
C LYS A 297 -7.25 -1.13 -18.44
N GLU A 298 -8.50 -1.28 -18.02
CA GLU A 298 -8.92 -2.24 -16.99
C GLU A 298 -8.41 -3.66 -17.31
N GLY A 299 -7.84 -4.33 -16.32
CA GLY A 299 -7.28 -5.67 -16.42
C GLY A 299 -5.90 -5.75 -17.11
N SER A 300 -5.38 -4.63 -17.64
CA SER A 300 -4.03 -4.56 -18.22
C SER A 300 -2.93 -4.74 -17.17
N VAL A 301 -1.69 -4.94 -17.63
CA VAL A 301 -0.52 -5.05 -16.75
C VAL A 301 -0.27 -3.74 -15.99
N LEU A 302 -0.51 -2.59 -16.63
CA LEU A 302 -0.40 -1.28 -16.00
C LEU A 302 -1.47 -1.08 -14.92
N ASP A 303 -2.71 -1.48 -15.19
CA ASP A 303 -3.82 -1.36 -14.26
C ASP A 303 -3.57 -2.17 -12.97
N LYS A 304 -3.13 -3.42 -13.11
CA LYS A 304 -2.79 -4.28 -11.97
C LYS A 304 -1.65 -3.70 -11.13
N GLU A 305 -0.62 -3.14 -11.76
CA GLU A 305 0.49 -2.53 -11.04
C GLU A 305 0.07 -1.20 -10.39
N ALA A 306 -0.72 -0.37 -11.06
CA ALA A 306 -1.27 0.86 -10.50
C ALA A 306 -2.16 0.57 -9.29
N LEU A 307 -3.03 -0.44 -9.38
CA LEU A 307 -3.88 -0.90 -8.27
C LEU A 307 -3.06 -1.40 -7.08
N LYS A 308 -1.98 -2.14 -7.34
CA LYS A 308 -1.06 -2.62 -6.30
C LYS A 308 -0.33 -1.47 -5.60
N ARG A 309 0.07 -0.43 -6.34
CA ARG A 309 0.74 0.77 -5.80
C ARG A 309 -0.23 1.69 -5.06
N GLY A 310 -1.44 1.84 -5.58
CA GLY A 310 -2.54 2.64 -5.02
C GLY A 310 -2.35 4.16 -5.13
N THR A 311 -1.12 4.66 -4.91
CA THR A 311 -0.78 6.09 -4.97
C THR A 311 0.69 6.30 -5.31
N SER A 312 1.03 7.47 -5.83
CA SER A 312 2.41 7.96 -5.83
C SER A 312 2.80 8.32 -4.39
N VAL A 313 4.01 7.96 -3.96
CA VAL A 313 4.53 8.29 -2.63
C VAL A 313 5.60 9.36 -2.76
N TYR A 314 5.31 10.55 -2.22
CA TYR A 314 6.22 11.69 -2.20
C TYR A 314 7.09 11.65 -0.94
N LEU A 315 8.40 11.55 -1.14
CA LEU A 315 9.43 11.57 -0.09
C LEU A 315 10.22 12.88 -0.22
N VAL A 316 11.07 13.15 0.76
CA VAL A 316 11.83 14.41 0.82
C VAL A 316 12.70 14.63 -0.42
N ASP A 317 13.31 13.57 -0.97
CA ASP A 317 14.27 13.68 -2.09
C ASP A 317 13.77 13.06 -3.42
N ARG A 318 12.63 12.36 -3.41
CA ARG A 318 12.14 11.61 -4.58
C ARG A 318 10.65 11.30 -4.50
N VAL A 319 10.12 10.86 -5.63
CA VAL A 319 8.77 10.29 -5.74
C VAL A 319 8.89 8.82 -6.15
N ILE A 320 8.12 7.95 -5.51
CA ILE A 320 7.86 6.59 -5.99
C ILE A 320 6.53 6.65 -6.75
N PRO A 321 6.56 6.65 -8.09
CA PRO A 321 5.36 6.97 -8.84
C PRO A 321 4.41 5.76 -8.93
N MET A 322 3.11 6.04 -8.96
CA MET A 322 2.09 5.02 -9.23
C MET A 322 2.18 4.49 -10.65
N LEU A 323 2.42 5.39 -11.61
CA LEU A 323 2.57 5.06 -13.02
C LEU A 323 4.01 5.32 -13.49
N PRO A 324 4.51 4.59 -14.48
CA PRO A 324 5.83 4.84 -15.02
C PRO A 324 5.94 6.25 -15.62
N HIS A 325 7.10 6.89 -15.48
CA HIS A 325 7.32 8.27 -15.93
C HIS A 325 7.00 8.53 -17.41
N LYS A 326 7.15 7.52 -18.28
CA LYS A 326 6.77 7.63 -19.69
C LYS A 326 5.27 7.94 -19.89
N LEU A 327 4.43 7.48 -18.96
CA LEU A 327 3.02 7.84 -18.90
C LEU A 327 2.83 9.13 -18.10
N SER A 328 3.19 9.12 -16.81
CA SER A 328 2.84 10.19 -15.88
C SER A 328 3.43 11.54 -16.26
N ASN A 329 4.68 11.60 -16.73
CA ASN A 329 5.35 12.84 -17.13
C ASN A 329 5.31 13.06 -18.65
N GLY A 330 4.97 12.02 -19.41
CA GLY A 330 5.02 11.99 -20.86
C GLY A 330 3.67 12.22 -21.50
N ILE A 331 3.06 11.14 -21.99
CA ILE A 331 1.87 11.20 -22.84
C ILE A 331 0.57 11.50 -22.07
N CYS A 332 0.53 11.26 -20.75
CA CYS A 332 -0.62 11.64 -19.91
C CYS A 332 -0.52 13.10 -19.43
N SER A 333 0.69 13.55 -19.06
CA SER A 333 0.92 14.92 -18.59
C SER A 333 0.51 15.94 -19.63
N LEU A 334 -0.27 16.94 -19.20
CA LEU A 334 -0.80 18.05 -20.00
C LEU A 334 0.29 19.08 -20.35
N ASN A 335 1.38 18.60 -20.97
CA ASN A 335 2.54 19.39 -21.35
C ASN A 335 2.19 20.46 -22.40
N ALA A 336 2.67 21.68 -22.18
CA ALA A 336 2.46 22.83 -23.07
C ALA A 336 2.96 22.58 -24.51
N GLY A 337 2.21 23.07 -25.49
CA GLY A 337 2.52 22.97 -26.92
C GLY A 337 2.33 21.57 -27.53
N THR A 338 1.77 20.62 -26.78
CA THR A 338 1.54 19.25 -27.27
C THR A 338 0.08 18.85 -27.17
N ASP A 339 -0.41 18.10 -28.16
CA ASP A 339 -1.76 17.56 -28.12
C ASP A 339 -1.84 16.49 -27.03
N ARG A 340 -2.88 16.57 -26.20
CA ARG A 340 -3.15 15.67 -25.07
C ARG A 340 -4.62 15.24 -25.03
N LEU A 341 -4.85 14.00 -24.62
CA LEU A 341 -6.19 13.46 -24.41
C LEU A 341 -6.63 13.81 -22.99
N ALA A 342 -7.83 14.35 -22.86
CA ALA A 342 -8.37 14.73 -21.56
C ALA A 342 -9.82 14.30 -21.42
N LEU A 343 -10.26 14.16 -20.18
CA LEU A 343 -11.66 14.18 -19.79
C LEU A 343 -11.97 15.55 -19.21
N SER A 344 -12.84 16.30 -19.88
CA SER A 344 -13.12 17.69 -19.52
C SER A 344 -14.49 17.86 -18.90
N CYS A 345 -14.57 18.69 -17.87
CA CYS A 345 -15.81 19.21 -17.30
C CYS A 345 -15.92 20.70 -17.63
N PHE A 346 -16.94 21.05 -18.41
CA PHE A 346 -17.30 22.44 -18.71
C PHE A 346 -18.45 22.85 -17.78
N MET A 347 -18.35 24.03 -17.18
CA MET A 347 -19.33 24.56 -16.24
C MET A 347 -19.61 26.02 -16.56
N ASP A 348 -20.89 26.38 -16.62
CA ASP A 348 -21.34 27.76 -16.61
C ASP A 348 -21.65 28.16 -15.17
N ILE A 349 -20.97 29.20 -14.67
CA ILE A 349 -21.09 29.65 -13.28
C ILE A 349 -21.58 31.09 -13.27
N ASN A 350 -22.63 31.38 -12.50
CA ASN A 350 -23.14 32.75 -12.39
C ASN A 350 -22.35 33.59 -11.36
N SER A 351 -22.62 34.89 -11.28
CA SER A 351 -21.95 35.80 -10.33
C SER A 351 -22.21 35.53 -8.85
N LYS A 352 -23.06 34.55 -8.51
CA LYS A 352 -23.23 34.04 -7.13
C LYS A 352 -22.43 32.76 -6.85
N GLY A 353 -21.67 32.26 -7.82
CA GLY A 353 -20.94 31.00 -7.70
C GLY A 353 -21.79 29.76 -7.93
N GLU A 354 -23.03 29.91 -8.42
CA GLU A 354 -23.90 28.77 -8.70
C GLU A 354 -23.59 28.20 -10.09
N VAL A 355 -23.36 26.89 -10.18
CA VAL A 355 -23.23 26.17 -11.46
C VAL A 355 -24.62 26.07 -12.10
N VAL A 356 -24.84 26.84 -13.17
CA VAL A 356 -26.14 26.89 -13.87
C VAL A 356 -26.24 25.86 -15.00
N SER A 357 -25.11 25.39 -15.52
CA SER A 357 -25.03 24.37 -16.55
C SER A 357 -23.70 23.62 -16.46
N HIS A 358 -23.66 22.34 -16.86
CA HIS A 358 -22.41 21.60 -16.98
C HIS A 358 -22.46 20.55 -18.09
N ARG A 359 -21.29 20.17 -18.60
CA ARG A 359 -21.12 19.08 -19.57
C ARG A 359 -19.77 18.40 -19.38
N ILE A 360 -19.78 17.07 -19.36
CA ILE A 360 -18.56 16.25 -19.39
C ILE A 360 -18.36 15.72 -20.82
N ALA A 361 -17.13 15.79 -21.32
CA ALA A 361 -16.77 15.25 -22.63
C ALA A 361 -15.32 14.77 -22.66
N GLU A 362 -15.05 13.71 -23.41
CA GLU A 362 -13.70 13.38 -23.84
C GLU A 362 -13.22 14.43 -24.85
N THR A 363 -12.02 14.96 -24.64
CA THR A 363 -11.48 16.07 -25.43
C THR A 363 -10.07 15.80 -25.92
N VAL A 364 -9.68 16.57 -26.92
CA VAL A 364 -8.28 16.81 -27.29
C VAL A 364 -7.95 18.26 -26.93
N VAL A 365 -6.92 18.44 -26.10
CA VAL A 365 -6.46 19.74 -25.60
C VAL A 365 -5.02 19.96 -25.99
N GLN A 366 -4.62 21.22 -26.16
CA GLN A 366 -3.23 21.63 -26.28
C GLN A 366 -3.05 22.78 -25.30
N VAL A 367 -2.23 22.57 -24.26
CA VAL A 367 -1.98 23.59 -23.26
C VAL A 367 -1.09 24.68 -23.87
N ASP A 368 -1.46 25.94 -23.73
CA ASP A 368 -0.68 27.07 -24.26
C ASP A 368 0.58 27.30 -23.43
N GLU A 369 0.46 27.28 -22.10
CA GLU A 369 1.56 27.58 -21.19
C GLU A 369 1.47 26.77 -19.89
N ARG A 370 2.64 26.31 -19.40
CA ARG A 370 2.78 25.75 -18.06
C ARG A 370 3.12 26.89 -17.10
N MET A 371 2.20 27.21 -16.22
CA MET A 371 2.41 28.24 -15.21
C MET A 371 2.83 27.64 -13.87
N THR A 372 3.43 28.46 -13.02
CA THR A 372 3.68 28.10 -11.62
C THR A 372 2.88 29.00 -10.69
N TYR A 373 2.60 28.51 -9.47
CA TYR A 373 1.97 29.33 -8.43
C TYR A 373 2.69 30.66 -8.22
N THR A 374 4.04 30.64 -8.22
CA THR A 374 4.85 31.86 -8.08
C THR A 374 4.64 32.85 -9.23
N SER A 375 4.63 32.38 -10.48
CA SER A 375 4.39 33.27 -11.64
C SER A 375 2.96 33.82 -11.65
N VAL A 376 1.95 33.02 -11.30
CA VAL A 376 0.57 33.50 -11.23
C VAL A 376 0.40 34.53 -10.11
N ALA A 377 0.97 34.29 -8.93
CA ALA A 377 0.95 35.25 -7.81
C ALA A 377 1.62 36.58 -8.19
N LYS A 378 2.76 36.55 -8.88
CA LYS A 378 3.41 37.76 -9.38
C LYS A 378 2.51 38.59 -10.31
N ILE A 379 1.66 37.93 -11.10
CA ILE A 379 0.73 38.61 -12.02
C ILE A 379 -0.44 39.22 -11.25
N VAL A 380 -1.12 38.44 -10.41
CA VAL A 380 -2.42 38.84 -9.84
C VAL A 380 -2.32 39.50 -8.46
N GLU A 381 -1.24 39.27 -7.71
CA GLU A 381 -1.01 39.85 -6.37
C GLU A 381 0.04 40.96 -6.39
N ASP A 382 1.23 40.69 -6.96
CA ASP A 382 2.34 41.66 -6.93
C ASP A 382 2.26 42.69 -8.07
N HIS A 383 1.49 42.39 -9.12
CA HIS A 383 1.41 43.17 -10.36
C HIS A 383 2.78 43.42 -10.99
N ASP A 384 3.65 42.41 -10.99
CA ASP A 384 5.01 42.50 -11.52
C ASP A 384 4.99 42.81 -13.03
N GLU A 385 5.58 43.94 -13.44
CA GLU A 385 5.54 44.42 -14.82
C GLU A 385 6.26 43.49 -15.81
N GLU A 386 7.34 42.84 -15.39
CA GLU A 386 8.12 41.94 -16.26
C GLU A 386 7.37 40.64 -16.50
N GLU A 387 6.82 40.04 -15.44
CA GLU A 387 6.03 38.81 -15.51
C GLU A 387 4.72 39.04 -16.29
N CYS A 388 4.03 40.16 -16.06
CA CYS A 388 2.82 40.53 -16.80
C CYS A 388 3.12 40.75 -18.30
N ARG A 389 4.24 41.38 -18.64
CA ARG A 389 4.65 41.56 -20.05
C ARG A 389 5.00 40.21 -20.69
N LYS A 390 5.63 39.30 -19.95
CA LYS A 390 5.97 37.96 -20.45
C LYS A 390 4.73 37.15 -20.83
N TYR A 391 3.67 37.22 -20.02
CA TYR A 391 2.43 36.46 -20.22
C TYR A 391 1.22 37.33 -20.61
N GLU A 392 1.46 38.44 -21.33
CA GLU A 392 0.46 39.48 -21.62
C GLU A 392 -0.89 38.92 -22.11
N ALA A 393 -0.86 37.90 -22.96
CA ALA A 393 -2.07 37.28 -23.52
C ALA A 393 -2.90 36.48 -22.49
N LEU A 394 -2.30 36.03 -21.39
CA LEU A 394 -2.93 35.21 -20.33
C LEU A 394 -3.36 36.07 -19.13
N VAL A 395 -2.80 37.27 -18.97
CA VAL A 395 -3.07 38.16 -17.84
C VAL A 395 -4.59 38.38 -17.62
N PRO A 396 -5.42 38.67 -18.64
CA PRO A 396 -6.87 38.84 -18.44
C PRO A 396 -7.52 37.59 -17.83
N MET A 397 -7.18 36.41 -18.33
CA MET A 397 -7.72 35.14 -17.84
C MET A 397 -7.34 34.91 -16.37
N PHE A 398 -6.11 35.24 -15.94
CA PHE A 398 -5.72 35.08 -14.53
C PHE A 398 -6.49 36.01 -13.58
N TYR A 399 -6.82 37.24 -14.00
CA TYR A 399 -7.68 38.12 -13.21
C TYR A 399 -9.12 37.59 -13.12
N GLU A 400 -9.66 37.05 -14.21
CA GLU A 400 -10.97 36.38 -14.21
C GLU A 400 -10.97 35.14 -13.31
N MET A 401 -9.88 34.35 -13.32
CA MET A 401 -9.71 33.19 -12.44
C MET A 401 -9.68 33.62 -10.98
N LEU A 402 -8.96 34.70 -10.64
CA LEU A 402 -8.92 35.23 -9.29
C LEU A 402 -10.32 35.70 -8.85
N GLU A 403 -11.03 36.46 -9.69
CA GLU A 403 -12.40 36.92 -9.42
C GLU A 403 -13.34 35.73 -9.16
N LEU A 404 -13.36 34.74 -10.05
CA LEU A 404 -14.19 33.55 -9.88
C LEU A 404 -13.81 32.75 -8.64
N SER A 405 -12.51 32.61 -8.34
CA SER A 405 -12.05 31.91 -7.14
C SER A 405 -12.51 32.57 -5.84
N GLN A 406 -12.71 33.89 -5.84
CA GLN A 406 -13.23 34.64 -4.69
C GLN A 406 -14.74 34.47 -4.55
N ILE A 407 -15.46 34.34 -5.66
CA ILE A 407 -16.90 34.08 -5.68
C ILE A 407 -17.22 32.67 -5.17
N LEU A 408 -16.36 31.68 -5.45
CA LEU A 408 -16.55 30.27 -5.09
C LEU A 408 -16.14 29.92 -3.64
N LYS A 409 -15.51 30.85 -2.91
CA LYS A 409 -15.15 30.70 -1.49
C LYS A 409 -16.32 31.06 -0.58
#